data_AF-A0A7S4E8A7-F1
#
_entry.id   AF-A0A7S4E8A7-F1
#
_cell.length_a   1.000
_cell.length_b   1.000
_cell.length_c   1.000
_cell.angle_alpha   90.00
_cell.angle_beta   90.00
_cell.angle_gamma   90.00
#
_symmetry.space_group_name_H-M   'P 1'
#
loop_
_entity.id
_entity.type
_entity.pdbx_description
1 polymer ?
#
loop_
_entity_poly.entity_id
_entity_poly.type
_entity_poly.pdbx_seq_one_letter_code
_entity_poly.pdbx_strand_id
1 'polypeptide(L)'
;SLRDVARASAASHAVVATLAAAAPRKALPQLRESTSRVFRGQMKQLEATLASCAQPAHYVRCVRPNAAKRADRFDAALVLRQLRASGIMDLVKIRALGFPERVSAKAFAEEFAPRADAAEARALDAALAAA
;
A
#
# COMPACT_ATOMS: atom_id res chain seq x y z
N SER A 1 36.20 -31.89 -2.58
CA SER A 1 37.33 -32.03 -3.51
C SER A 1 37.91 -30.64 -3.83
N LEU A 2 39.21 -30.50 -4.14
CA LEU A 2 39.83 -29.21 -4.54
C LEU A 2 39.07 -28.50 -5.69
N ARG A 3 38.37 -29.28 -6.52
CA ARG A 3 37.48 -28.80 -7.59
C ARG A 3 36.25 -28.04 -7.06
N ASP A 4 35.72 -28.40 -5.90
CA ASP A 4 34.55 -27.75 -5.29
C ASP A 4 34.93 -26.37 -4.72
N VAL A 5 36.13 -26.26 -4.14
CA VAL A 5 36.70 -25.00 -3.64
C VAL A 5 36.97 -24.03 -4.80
N ALA A 6 37.52 -24.51 -5.91
CA ALA A 6 37.75 -23.69 -7.10
C ALA A 6 36.43 -23.20 -7.74
N ARG A 7 35.39 -24.04 -7.77
CA ARG A 7 34.07 -23.68 -8.29
C ARG A 7 33.36 -22.63 -7.42
N ALA A 8 33.44 -22.75 -6.08
CA ALA A 8 32.89 -21.76 -5.16
C ALA A 8 33.60 -20.39 -5.26
N SER A 9 34.92 -20.39 -5.43
CA SER A 9 35.70 -19.17 -5.66
C SER A 9 35.33 -18.49 -6.99
N ALA A 10 35.24 -19.26 -8.09
CA ALA A 10 34.83 -18.74 -9.39
C ALA A 10 33.39 -18.17 -9.38
N ALA A 11 32.47 -18.83 -8.68
CA ALA A 11 31.11 -18.33 -8.48
C ALA A 11 31.09 -17.02 -7.67
N SER A 12 31.93 -16.91 -6.64
CA SER A 12 32.06 -15.69 -5.83
C SER A 12 32.60 -14.51 -6.66
N HIS A 13 33.62 -14.76 -7.49
CA HIS A 13 34.16 -13.76 -8.40
C HIS A 13 33.16 -13.34 -9.49
N ALA A 14 32.35 -14.27 -10.01
CA ALA A 14 31.30 -13.96 -10.97
C ALA A 14 30.22 -13.05 -10.37
N VAL A 15 29.75 -13.34 -9.16
CA VAL A 15 28.76 -12.49 -8.45
C VAL A 15 29.31 -11.09 -8.20
N VAL A 16 30.56 -10.97 -7.75
CA VAL A 16 31.23 -9.67 -7.54
C VAL A 16 31.39 -8.90 -8.86
N ALA A 17 31.74 -9.58 -9.96
CA ALA A 17 31.86 -8.97 -11.28
C ALA A 17 30.51 -8.47 -11.81
N THR A 18 29.43 -9.23 -11.62
CA THR A 18 28.07 -8.82 -12.00
C THR A 18 27.59 -7.61 -11.18
N LEU A 19 27.83 -7.60 -9.86
CA LEU A 19 27.50 -6.47 -9.00
C LEU A 19 28.32 -5.22 -9.36
N ALA A 20 29.60 -5.38 -9.72
CA ALA A 20 30.47 -4.29 -10.14
C ALA A 20 30.11 -3.75 -11.53
N ALA A 21 29.68 -4.60 -12.47
CA ALA A 21 29.21 -4.20 -13.79
C ALA A 21 27.85 -3.48 -13.74
N ALA A 22 27.02 -3.79 -12.75
CA ALA A 22 25.76 -3.10 -12.48
C ALA A 22 25.94 -1.74 -11.77
N ALA A 23 27.16 -1.42 -11.31
CA ALA A 23 27.44 -0.12 -10.71
C ALA A 23 27.59 0.97 -11.80
N PRO A 24 27.00 2.16 -11.61
CA PRO A 24 27.13 3.24 -12.59
C PRO A 24 28.61 3.64 -12.73
N ARG A 25 29.09 3.66 -13.99
CA ARG A 25 30.44 4.11 -14.35
C ARG A 25 30.70 5.49 -13.74
N LYS A 26 31.90 5.72 -13.19
CA LYS A 26 32.31 6.93 -12.44
C LYS A 26 31.82 8.22 -13.13
N ALA A 27 30.65 8.72 -12.72
CA ALA A 27 30.23 10.09 -13.00
C ALA A 27 31.18 11.04 -12.25
N LEU A 28 31.44 12.23 -12.82
CA LEU A 28 32.22 13.27 -12.14
C LEU A 28 31.72 13.44 -10.69
N PRO A 29 32.61 13.67 -9.71
CA PRO A 29 32.25 13.77 -8.30
C PRO A 29 31.19 14.84 -8.00
N GLN A 30 31.01 15.81 -8.90
CA GLN A 30 30.02 16.90 -8.83
C GLN A 30 28.60 16.49 -9.29
N LEU A 31 28.41 15.28 -9.84
CA LEU A 31 27.16 14.80 -10.47
C LEU A 31 26.60 13.54 -9.81
N ARG A 32 27.04 13.21 -8.59
CA ARG A 32 26.43 12.12 -7.83
C ARG A 32 25.14 12.60 -7.18
N GLU A 33 24.03 12.02 -7.60
CA GLU A 33 22.73 12.30 -7.02
C GLU A 33 22.71 11.92 -5.53
N SER A 34 22.14 12.77 -4.68
CA SER A 34 22.09 12.47 -3.25
C SER A 34 21.14 11.29 -2.98
N THR A 35 21.45 10.48 -1.98
CA THR A 35 20.59 9.37 -1.56
C THR A 35 19.16 9.84 -1.30
N SER A 36 18.98 11.04 -0.74
CA SER A 36 17.66 11.65 -0.51
C SER A 36 16.88 11.92 -1.81
N ARG A 37 17.57 12.33 -2.88
CA ARG A 37 16.93 12.60 -4.18
C ARG A 37 16.57 11.30 -4.89
N VAL A 38 17.43 10.28 -4.82
CA VAL A 38 17.11 8.92 -5.29
C VAL A 38 15.91 8.34 -4.56
N PHE A 39 15.89 8.40 -3.21
CA PHE A 39 14.78 7.93 -2.38
C PHE A 39 13.46 8.64 -2.73
N ARG A 40 13.51 9.96 -2.90
CA ARG A 40 12.32 10.73 -3.32
C ARG A 40 11.82 10.29 -4.70
N GLY A 41 12.71 9.98 -5.63
CA GLY A 41 12.36 9.41 -6.93
C GLY A 41 11.64 8.07 -6.80
N GLN A 42 12.20 7.16 -6.00
CA GLN A 42 11.60 5.85 -5.71
C GLN A 42 10.22 5.97 -5.04
N MET A 43 10.07 6.90 -4.09
CA MET A 43 8.79 7.13 -3.41
C MET A 43 7.70 7.62 -4.38
N LYS A 44 8.03 8.58 -5.27
CA LYS A 44 7.10 9.04 -6.32
C LYS A 44 6.67 7.92 -7.27
N GLN A 45 7.61 7.05 -7.64
CA GLN A 45 7.32 5.92 -8.51
C GLN A 45 6.37 4.92 -7.83
N LEU A 46 6.56 4.66 -6.54
CA LEU A 46 5.67 3.80 -5.75
C LEU A 46 4.27 4.40 -5.65
N GLU A 47 4.16 5.71 -5.35
CA GLU A 47 2.86 6.41 -5.28
C GLU A 47 2.09 6.31 -6.60
N ALA A 48 2.76 6.52 -7.74
CA ALA A 48 2.13 6.37 -9.05
C ALA A 48 1.63 4.94 -9.31
N THR A 49 2.41 3.94 -8.88
CA THR A 49 2.03 2.53 -9.02
C THR A 49 0.80 2.21 -8.18
N LEU A 50 0.76 2.64 -6.93
CA LEU A 50 -0.39 2.45 -6.04
C LEU A 50 -1.65 3.16 -6.55
N ALA A 51 -1.50 4.35 -7.14
CA ALA A 51 -2.60 5.09 -7.74
C ALA A 51 -3.15 4.43 -9.02
N SER A 52 -2.32 3.66 -9.74
CA SER A 52 -2.71 2.97 -10.97
C SER A 52 -3.47 1.65 -10.73
N CYS A 53 -3.48 1.14 -9.49
CA CYS A 53 -4.19 -0.10 -9.17
C CYS A 53 -5.70 0.07 -9.36
N ALA A 54 -6.30 -0.82 -10.16
CA ALA A 54 -7.75 -0.78 -10.45
C ALA A 54 -8.63 -1.23 -9.27
N GLN A 55 -8.06 -1.95 -8.30
CA GLN A 55 -8.78 -2.44 -7.12
C GLN A 55 -8.66 -1.47 -5.94
N PRO A 56 -9.68 -1.39 -5.08
CA PRO A 56 -9.64 -0.53 -3.89
C PRO A 56 -8.50 -0.96 -2.95
N ALA A 57 -7.84 0.02 -2.36
CA ALA A 57 -6.74 -0.24 -1.43
C ALA A 57 -7.24 -0.88 -0.12
N HIS A 58 -6.57 -1.95 0.30
CA HIS A 58 -6.78 -2.58 1.60
C HIS A 58 -5.76 -2.04 2.61
N TYR A 59 -6.24 -1.43 3.70
CA TYR A 59 -5.40 -0.78 4.69
C TYR A 59 -5.30 -1.60 5.98
N VAL A 60 -4.07 -1.94 6.38
CA VAL A 60 -3.76 -2.57 7.68
C VAL A 60 -3.00 -1.56 8.55
N ARG A 61 -3.42 -1.42 9.81
CA ARG A 61 -2.74 -0.56 10.79
C ARG A 61 -2.23 -1.39 11.95
N CYS A 62 -0.92 -1.38 12.14
CA CYS A 62 -0.27 -2.08 13.25
C CYS A 62 -0.21 -1.18 14.49
N VAL A 63 -0.51 -1.74 15.67
CA VAL A 63 -0.45 -1.04 16.96
C VAL A 63 0.44 -1.81 17.91
N ARG A 64 1.39 -1.13 18.54
CA ARG A 64 2.25 -1.72 19.57
C ARG A 64 1.53 -1.68 20.93
N PRO A 65 1.25 -2.82 21.58
CA PRO A 65 0.46 -2.85 22.82
C PRO A 65 1.26 -2.41 24.05
N ASN A 66 2.59 -2.61 24.06
CA ASN A 66 3.49 -2.16 25.14
C ASN A 66 4.92 -1.95 24.61
N ALA A 67 5.70 -1.10 25.29
CA ALA A 67 7.09 -0.82 24.90
C ALA A 67 8.07 -1.95 25.28
N ALA A 68 7.74 -2.74 26.31
CA ALA A 68 8.59 -3.81 26.84
C ALA A 68 8.56 -5.11 26.01
N LYS A 69 7.78 -5.17 24.92
CA LYS A 69 7.60 -6.34 24.06
C LYS A 69 7.15 -7.60 24.82
N ARG A 70 6.36 -7.43 25.88
CA ARG A 70 5.83 -8.54 26.68
C ARG A 70 4.45 -8.98 26.17
N ALA A 71 4.21 -10.28 26.14
CA ALA A 71 2.86 -10.82 25.94
C ALA A 71 1.93 -10.37 27.09
N ASP A 72 0.64 -10.30 26.80
CA ASP A 72 -0.45 -10.01 27.75
C ASP A 72 -0.30 -8.71 28.57
N ARG A 73 0.51 -7.78 28.08
CA ARG A 73 0.61 -6.43 28.64
C ARG A 73 0.07 -5.38 27.67
N PHE A 74 -0.82 -4.55 28.20
CA PHE A 74 -1.44 -3.46 27.46
C PHE A 74 -1.18 -2.12 28.16
N ASP A 75 -0.52 -1.20 27.46
CA ASP A 75 -0.32 0.18 27.88
C ASP A 75 -1.31 1.09 27.13
N ALA A 76 -2.38 1.46 27.83
CA ALA A 76 -3.45 2.27 27.26
C ALA A 76 -2.97 3.65 26.78
N ALA A 77 -2.04 4.29 27.50
CA ALA A 77 -1.55 5.61 27.15
C ALA A 77 -0.69 5.57 25.87
N LEU A 78 0.16 4.54 25.74
CA LEU A 78 0.94 4.30 24.52
C LEU A 78 0.03 4.00 23.32
N VAL A 79 -0.97 3.14 23.49
CA VAL A 79 -1.89 2.78 22.41
C VAL A 79 -2.74 3.97 22.00
N LEU A 80 -3.28 4.73 22.95
CA LEU A 80 -4.09 5.93 22.66
C LEU A 80 -3.30 6.97 21.86
N ARG A 81 -2.02 7.20 22.19
CA ARG A 81 -1.15 8.09 21.39
C ARG A 81 -0.97 7.60 19.96
N GLN A 82 -0.78 6.29 19.77
CA GLN A 82 -0.68 5.70 18.43
C GLN A 82 -1.98 5.85 17.64
N LEU A 83 -3.14 5.61 18.25
CA LEU A 83 -4.44 5.75 17.59
C LEU A 83 -4.71 7.19 17.14
N ARG A 84 -4.29 8.18 17.95
CA ARG A 84 -4.36 9.61 17.59
C ARG A 84 -3.39 9.95 16.46
N ALA A 85 -2.12 9.57 16.58
CA ALA A 85 -1.09 9.88 15.58
C ALA A 85 -1.33 9.20 14.22
N SER A 86 -1.95 8.01 14.22
CA SER A 86 -2.29 7.27 13.00
C SER A 86 -3.61 7.70 12.37
N GLY A 87 -4.40 8.57 13.03
CA GLY A 87 -5.68 9.07 12.54
C GLY A 87 -6.84 8.06 12.62
N ILE A 88 -6.68 6.96 13.37
CA ILE A 88 -7.71 5.91 13.46
C ILE A 88 -9.00 6.46 14.08
N MET A 89 -8.88 7.33 15.08
CA MET A 89 -10.05 7.94 15.74
C MET A 89 -10.90 8.75 14.75
N ASP A 90 -10.26 9.46 13.83
CA ASP A 90 -10.97 10.28 12.84
C ASP A 90 -11.49 9.44 11.68
N LEU A 91 -10.77 8.39 11.30
CA LEU A 91 -11.26 7.38 10.35
C LEU A 91 -12.56 6.73 10.84
N VAL A 92 -12.66 6.39 12.12
CA VAL A 92 -13.88 5.83 12.72
C VAL A 92 -15.03 6.81 12.61
N LYS A 93 -14.82 8.10 12.90
CA LYS A 93 -15.85 9.14 12.75
C LYS A 93 -16.31 9.29 11.30
N ILE A 94 -15.38 9.36 10.36
CA ILE A 94 -15.70 9.48 8.92
C ILE A 94 -16.54 8.29 8.46
N ARG A 95 -16.18 7.07 8.89
CA ARG A 95 -16.95 5.87 8.54
C ARG A 95 -18.31 5.80 9.21
N ALA A 96 -18.47 6.36 10.40
CA ALA A 96 -19.76 6.41 11.07
C ALA A 96 -20.74 7.40 10.43
N LEU A 97 -20.22 8.50 9.85
CA LEU A 97 -21.03 9.54 9.20
C LEU A 97 -21.38 9.23 7.74
N GLY A 98 -20.70 8.26 7.12
CA GLY A 98 -20.86 7.93 5.70
C GLY A 98 -21.33 6.50 5.47
N PHE A 99 -21.66 6.21 4.21
CA PHE A 99 -21.92 4.84 3.77
C PHE A 99 -20.61 4.07 3.56
N PRO A 100 -20.56 2.78 3.93
CA PRO A 100 -19.34 1.97 3.87
C PRO A 100 -18.88 1.70 2.43
N GLU A 101 -19.80 1.72 1.48
CA GLU A 101 -19.55 1.43 0.08
C GLU A 101 -19.95 2.60 -0.81
N ARG A 102 -19.15 2.85 -1.84
CA ARG A 102 -19.41 3.87 -2.86
C ARG A 102 -19.54 3.16 -4.20
N VAL A 103 -20.78 2.86 -4.56
CA VAL A 103 -21.13 2.21 -5.83
C VAL A 103 -21.75 3.24 -6.76
N SER A 104 -21.46 3.15 -8.05
CA SER A 104 -22.17 3.99 -9.03
C SER A 104 -23.62 3.54 -9.13
N ALA A 105 -24.53 4.46 -9.46
CA ALA A 105 -25.95 4.11 -9.62
C ALA A 105 -26.14 2.94 -10.60
N LYS A 106 -25.35 2.91 -11.68
CA LYS A 106 -25.36 1.83 -12.68
C LYS A 106 -24.93 0.48 -12.11
N ALA A 107 -23.79 0.42 -11.43
CA ALA A 107 -23.31 -0.84 -10.86
C ALA A 107 -24.26 -1.34 -9.76
N PHE A 108 -24.81 -0.43 -8.96
CA PHE A 108 -25.83 -0.75 -7.97
C PHE A 108 -27.10 -1.33 -8.64
N ALA A 109 -27.56 -0.73 -9.72
CA ALA A 109 -28.72 -1.22 -10.44
C ALA A 109 -28.49 -2.59 -11.07
N GLU A 110 -27.35 -2.82 -11.72
CA GLU A 110 -26.99 -4.11 -12.31
C GLU A 110 -26.96 -5.24 -11.26
N GLU A 111 -26.47 -4.94 -10.04
CA GLU A 111 -26.36 -5.93 -8.97
C GLU A 111 -27.70 -6.20 -8.26
N PHE A 112 -28.50 -5.17 -8.01
CA PHE A 112 -29.69 -5.27 -7.15
C PHE A 112 -31.02 -5.32 -7.91
N ALA A 113 -31.08 -4.98 -9.20
CA ALA A 113 -32.29 -5.09 -10.01
C ALA A 113 -32.95 -6.49 -9.98
N PRO A 114 -32.22 -7.63 -9.98
CA PRO A 114 -32.84 -8.95 -9.88
C PRO A 114 -33.53 -9.22 -8.53
N ARG A 115 -33.22 -8.43 -7.51
CA ARG A 115 -33.76 -8.55 -6.15
C ARG A 115 -34.84 -7.51 -5.85
N ALA A 116 -35.00 -6.52 -6.71
CA ALA A 116 -35.91 -5.40 -6.55
C ALA A 116 -37.33 -5.75 -7.00
N ASP A 117 -38.35 -5.21 -6.33
CA ASP A 117 -39.73 -5.31 -6.80
C ASP A 117 -40.00 -4.38 -8.00
N ALA A 118 -41.19 -4.49 -8.61
CA ALA A 118 -41.53 -3.71 -9.80
C ALA A 118 -41.62 -2.18 -9.56
N ALA A 119 -41.82 -1.74 -8.32
CA ALA A 119 -41.84 -0.33 -7.96
C ALA A 119 -40.41 0.20 -7.77
N GLU A 120 -39.57 -0.58 -7.08
CA GLU A 120 -38.15 -0.32 -6.86
C GLU A 120 -37.37 -0.30 -8.18
N ALA A 121 -37.65 -1.22 -9.10
CA ALA A 121 -37.03 -1.26 -10.43
C ALA A 121 -37.31 0.02 -11.24
N ARG A 122 -38.55 0.51 -11.24
CA ARG A 122 -38.90 1.78 -11.92
C ARG A 122 -38.23 2.98 -11.27
N ALA A 123 -38.13 3.00 -9.95
CA ALA A 123 -37.43 4.06 -9.22
C ALA A 123 -35.94 4.07 -9.56
N LEU A 124 -35.33 2.89 -9.68
CA LEU A 124 -33.92 2.70 -10.03
C LEU A 124 -33.64 3.14 -11.48
N ASP A 125 -34.51 2.79 -12.43
CA ASP A 125 -34.43 3.25 -13.83
C ASP A 125 -34.56 4.77 -13.94
N ALA A 126 -35.49 5.37 -13.18
CA ALA A 126 -35.65 6.82 -13.14
C ALA A 126 -34.44 7.52 -12.53
N ALA A 127 -33.85 6.95 -11.47
CA ALA A 127 -32.64 7.47 -10.84
C ALA A 127 -31.41 7.37 -11.76
N LEU A 128 -31.32 6.31 -12.56
CA LEU A 128 -30.28 6.14 -13.59
C LEU A 128 -30.41 7.14 -14.74
N ALA A 129 -31.64 7.44 -15.17
CA ALA A 129 -31.88 8.40 -16.25
C ALA A 129 -31.59 9.85 -15.84
N ALA A 130 -31.63 10.15 -14.54
CA ALA A 130 -31.36 11.48 -13.99
C ALA A 130 -29.87 11.72 -13.64
N ALA A 131 -29.03 10.69 -13.66
CA ALA A 131 -27.61 10.72 -13.29
C ALA A 131 -26.70 10.77 -14.52
#